data_AF-R6T3Z7-F1
#
_entry.id   AF-R6T3Z7-F1
#
_cell.length_a   1.000
_cell.length_b   1.000
_cell.length_c   1.000
_cell.angle_alpha   90.00
_cell.angle_beta   90.00
_cell.angle_gamma   90.00
#
_symmetry.space_group_name_H-M   'P 1'
#
loop_
_entity.id
_entity.type
_entity.pdbx_description
1 polymer ?
#
loop_
_entity_poly.entity_id
_entity_poly.type
_entity_poly.pdbx_seq_one_letter_code
_entity_poly.pdbx_strand_id
1 'polypeptide(L)'
;MKKIVIIGALLLSLTAFPLMGCTEKKDTVDTTGISSTVSESSEESSAEESTGTLTETEAKNFHYKTSDDGQSVCITNYIGTEENVVIPSKIDGKPVTEIGATAFGGAKANQTILRTVYIPDTVVSIGDSAFKSCALLSEVRLPSSLKHIEKDAFANCESLKSISLSSDCLDENSSGVFYKSGLETVNLGEGVTYIPTSAFSDTKLKEVVLPSTVRYIGLGAFAFCDSLLTLKLNEGLKEIGADSIYVSAVSEITIPESVEKVSQRSLRNEALQKITFLGNATENYAEDFFDKPGSYTIYYQPSAKGFTSPTWNGYPCYPTNSTEEMPYEAGLGYAENEQGGITILDYKGTEKNLKIPSAIHGKNVTKIGNSAFAGADLVSVEIPDTVAVIEDKAFHSSTVKVVTFSPSSKLKTLGSAAFCQSEVERITLPDSLTTISSFAFAYCKSLSKIVIPSGVTLLDTQCFVFCDSLAEVTFNDGLTEIGESAFGGNRALKEISIPASVKTIGVMAFSGCNHLESVKLQEGLTTIKESAFFGTKLHEITLPSTITQIDESALNNCTELTAVRFSGNAPAHYKSTDPNIRIEANYTIYYHKDASGFSSPEWEGYPTQLW
;
A
#
# COMPACT_ATOMS: atom_id res chain seq x y z
N MET A 1 18.78 28.07 -4.62
CA MET A 1 18.35 26.82 -5.29
C MET A 1 17.62 25.97 -4.27
N LYS A 2 16.31 26.22 -4.13
CA LYS A 2 15.41 25.48 -3.23
C LYS A 2 14.52 24.60 -4.11
N LYS A 3 14.46 23.30 -3.79
CA LYS A 3 13.58 22.32 -4.43
C LYS A 3 12.14 22.65 -4.05
N ILE A 4 11.34 22.93 -5.06
CA ILE A 4 9.88 23.00 -4.97
C ILE A 4 9.39 21.55 -4.98
N VAL A 5 8.78 21.12 -3.87
CA VAL A 5 8.05 19.86 -3.75
C VAL A 5 6.60 20.19 -4.05
N ILE A 6 6.14 19.86 -5.26
CA ILE A 6 4.71 19.89 -5.59
C ILE A 6 4.12 18.61 -5.03
N ILE A 7 3.30 18.74 -3.97
CA ILE A 7 2.43 17.68 -3.48
C ILE A 7 1.30 17.55 -4.50
N GLY A 8 1.43 16.56 -5.37
CA GLY A 8 0.37 16.16 -6.30
C GLY A 8 -0.70 15.39 -5.54
N ALA A 9 -1.91 15.93 -5.56
CA ALA A 9 -3.13 15.28 -5.11
C ALA A 9 -3.24 13.87 -5.69
N LEU A 10 -3.31 12.85 -4.82
CA LEU A 10 -3.87 11.55 -5.16
C LEU A 10 -5.37 11.74 -5.45
N LEU A 11 -5.68 12.05 -6.71
CA LEU A 11 -6.93 11.62 -7.33
C LEU A 11 -6.83 10.10 -7.50
N LEU A 12 -7.27 9.36 -6.49
CA LEU A 12 -7.69 7.97 -6.67
C LEU A 12 -8.87 7.99 -7.65
N SER A 13 -8.60 7.61 -8.89
CA SER A 13 -9.62 7.30 -9.87
C SER A 13 -10.49 6.19 -9.32
N LEU A 14 -11.77 6.50 -9.10
CA LEU A 14 -12.84 5.51 -9.07
C LEU A 14 -12.71 4.65 -10.33
N THR A 15 -12.27 3.42 -10.18
CA THR A 15 -12.69 2.33 -11.07
C THR A 15 -13.41 1.30 -10.21
N ALA A 16 -14.58 0.94 -10.69
CA ALA A 16 -15.58 0.15 -10.01
C ALA A 16 -15.03 -1.23 -9.61
N PHE A 17 -15.27 -1.62 -8.36
CA PHE A 17 -15.38 -3.02 -8.00
C PHE A 17 -16.61 -3.61 -8.69
N PRO A 18 -16.50 -4.66 -9.52
CA PRO A 18 -17.66 -5.48 -9.83
C PRO A 18 -18.00 -6.34 -8.61
N LEU A 19 -19.20 -6.14 -8.07
CA LEU A 19 -19.90 -7.09 -7.21
C LEU A 19 -19.91 -8.46 -7.89
N MET A 20 -19.14 -9.41 -7.34
CA MET A 20 -19.22 -10.81 -7.75
C MET A 20 -20.18 -11.55 -6.82
N GLY A 21 -21.45 -11.58 -7.22
CA GLY A 21 -22.44 -12.51 -6.69
C GLY A 21 -22.30 -13.85 -7.39
N CYS A 22 -21.57 -14.80 -6.80
CA CYS A 22 -21.59 -16.19 -7.25
C CYS A 22 -22.69 -16.95 -6.49
N THR A 23 -23.76 -17.30 -7.20
CA THR A 23 -24.67 -18.37 -6.77
C THR A 23 -24.24 -19.67 -7.45
N GLU A 24 -23.86 -20.65 -6.63
CA GLU A 24 -23.56 -22.01 -7.07
C GLU A 24 -24.82 -22.66 -7.68
N LYS A 25 -24.66 -23.25 -8.86
CA LYS A 25 -25.43 -24.43 -9.26
C LYS A 25 -24.47 -25.60 -9.39
N LYS A 26 -24.62 -26.54 -8.46
CA LYS A 26 -24.14 -27.92 -8.58
C LYS A 26 -24.84 -28.57 -9.76
N ASP A 27 -24.07 -29.04 -10.73
CA ASP A 27 -24.46 -30.18 -11.54
C ASP A 27 -23.31 -31.20 -11.50
N THR A 28 -23.58 -32.28 -10.78
CA THR A 28 -22.84 -33.53 -10.77
C THR A 28 -23.03 -34.26 -12.09
N VAL A 29 -21.94 -34.66 -12.77
CA VAL A 29 -21.96 -35.88 -13.61
C VAL A 29 -20.66 -36.65 -13.41
N ASP A 30 -20.91 -37.96 -13.32
CA ASP A 30 -20.10 -39.05 -12.86
C ASP A 30 -18.93 -39.43 -13.77
N THR A 31 -17.97 -40.07 -13.13
CA THR A 31 -16.76 -40.69 -13.67
C THR A 31 -17.04 -41.94 -14.51
N THR A 32 -16.28 -42.17 -15.58
CA THR A 32 -15.75 -43.51 -15.91
C THR A 32 -14.47 -43.39 -16.74
N GLY A 33 -13.48 -44.22 -16.38
CA GLY A 33 -12.08 -44.08 -16.75
C GLY A 33 -11.72 -44.37 -18.20
N ILE A 34 -10.46 -44.05 -18.53
CA ILE A 34 -9.53 -44.96 -19.20
C ILE A 34 -8.14 -44.73 -18.60
N SER A 35 -7.58 -45.83 -18.12
CA SER A 35 -6.18 -46.00 -17.72
C SER A 35 -5.32 -46.17 -18.98
N SER A 36 -4.21 -45.45 -19.08
CA SER A 36 -3.05 -45.95 -19.79
C SER A 36 -1.76 -45.28 -19.28
N THR A 37 -0.95 -46.12 -18.66
CA THR A 37 0.50 -46.04 -18.48
C THR A 37 1.23 -45.24 -19.56
N VAL A 38 2.06 -44.27 -19.16
CA VAL A 38 3.10 -43.69 -20.02
C VAL A 38 4.45 -44.15 -19.48
N SER A 39 5.09 -44.99 -20.28
CA SER A 39 6.46 -45.44 -20.19
C SER A 39 7.43 -44.27 -20.42
N GLU A 40 8.53 -44.29 -19.66
CA GLU A 40 9.74 -43.53 -19.95
C GLU A 40 10.21 -43.79 -21.40
N SER A 41 10.37 -42.71 -22.16
CA SER A 41 11.27 -42.69 -23.31
C SER A 41 11.97 -41.34 -23.32
N SER A 42 13.23 -41.38 -22.90
CA SER A 42 14.24 -40.37 -23.17
C SER A 42 14.42 -40.20 -24.68
N GLU A 43 13.99 -39.07 -25.23
CA GLU A 43 14.48 -38.58 -26.51
C GLU A 43 15.19 -37.25 -26.25
N GLU A 44 16.52 -37.34 -26.13
CA GLU A 44 17.41 -36.23 -26.43
C GLU A 44 17.18 -35.82 -27.88
N SER A 45 16.32 -34.82 -28.10
CA SER A 45 16.25 -34.09 -29.35
C SER A 45 17.42 -33.12 -29.40
N SER A 46 18.56 -33.58 -29.92
CA SER A 46 19.66 -32.74 -30.36
C SER A 46 19.14 -31.66 -31.32
N ALA A 47 19.04 -30.42 -30.85
CA ALA A 47 18.86 -29.28 -31.73
C ALA A 47 20.12 -29.16 -32.57
N GLU A 48 20.04 -29.55 -33.84
CA GLU A 48 21.04 -29.19 -34.83
C GLU A 48 21.21 -27.66 -34.82
N GLU A 49 22.44 -27.19 -34.61
CA GLU A 49 22.85 -25.84 -34.98
C GLU A 49 22.57 -25.65 -36.47
N SER A 50 21.40 -25.12 -36.80
CA SER A 50 21.14 -24.57 -38.13
C SER A 50 22.03 -23.33 -38.30
N THR A 51 23.25 -23.54 -38.79
CA THR A 51 24.11 -22.50 -39.38
C THR A 51 23.55 -22.04 -40.73
N GLY A 52 22.25 -21.75 -40.79
CA GLY A 52 21.57 -21.23 -41.97
C GLY A 52 22.07 -19.83 -42.24
N THR A 53 22.89 -19.66 -43.28
CA THR A 53 23.21 -18.34 -43.84
C THR A 53 21.90 -17.65 -44.20
N LEU A 54 21.58 -16.53 -43.54
CA LEU A 54 20.45 -15.69 -43.89
C LEU A 54 20.50 -15.35 -45.39
N THR A 55 19.33 -15.34 -46.02
CA THR A 55 19.20 -14.78 -47.37
C THR A 55 19.52 -13.27 -47.32
N GLU A 56 20.03 -12.72 -48.43
CA GLU A 56 20.36 -11.28 -48.55
C GLU A 56 19.15 -10.35 -48.26
N THR A 57 17.93 -10.90 -48.30
CA THR A 57 16.68 -10.22 -47.96
C THR A 57 16.42 -10.21 -46.45
N GLU A 58 16.74 -11.27 -45.70
CA GLU A 58 16.52 -11.33 -44.23
C GLU A 58 17.50 -10.45 -43.46
N ALA A 59 18.74 -10.28 -43.96
CA ALA A 59 19.71 -9.36 -43.36
C ALA A 59 19.28 -7.88 -43.46
N LYS A 60 18.44 -7.52 -44.46
CA LYS A 60 17.94 -6.14 -44.65
C LYS A 60 16.88 -5.74 -43.63
N ASN A 61 16.29 -6.69 -42.92
CA ASN A 61 15.26 -6.41 -41.90
C ASN A 61 15.87 -5.86 -40.60
N PHE A 62 17.19 -5.99 -40.41
CA PHE A 62 17.89 -5.49 -39.23
C PHE A 62 18.65 -4.21 -39.59
N HIS A 63 18.31 -3.11 -38.94
CA HIS A 63 19.16 -1.93 -38.88
C HIS A 63 20.12 -2.09 -37.72
N TYR A 64 21.38 -1.72 -37.94
CA TYR A 64 22.45 -1.95 -36.98
C TYR A 64 23.53 -0.86 -37.04
N LYS A 65 24.31 -0.78 -35.97
CA LYS A 65 25.54 0.01 -35.87
C LYS A 65 26.71 -0.92 -35.56
N THR A 66 27.90 -0.60 -36.08
CA THR A 66 29.14 -1.26 -35.64
C THR A 66 29.62 -0.62 -34.34
N SER A 67 30.21 -1.41 -33.43
CA SER A 67 30.91 -0.88 -32.25
C SER A 67 32.06 0.06 -32.63
N ASP A 68 32.47 0.92 -31.70
CA ASP A 68 33.51 1.95 -31.94
C ASP A 68 34.87 1.35 -32.36
N ASP A 69 35.18 0.15 -31.88
CA ASP A 69 36.39 -0.61 -32.25
C ASP A 69 36.27 -1.35 -33.59
N GLY A 70 35.10 -1.30 -34.23
CA GLY A 70 34.82 -1.94 -35.50
C GLY A 70 34.56 -3.45 -35.43
N GLN A 71 34.62 -4.08 -34.25
CA GLN A 71 34.70 -5.54 -34.10
C GLN A 71 33.36 -6.25 -33.94
N SER A 72 32.30 -5.55 -33.56
CA SER A 72 30.99 -6.15 -33.26
C SER A 72 29.82 -5.30 -33.74
N VAL A 73 28.61 -5.85 -33.68
CA VAL A 73 27.38 -5.25 -34.19
C VAL A 73 26.32 -5.16 -33.11
N CYS A 74 25.68 -3.99 -33.01
CA CYS A 74 24.48 -3.73 -32.22
C CYS A 74 23.28 -3.54 -33.16
N ILE A 75 22.23 -4.34 -33.00
CA ILE A 75 20.96 -4.17 -33.73
C ILE A 75 20.21 -2.99 -33.12
N THR A 76 19.92 -1.97 -33.90
CA THR A 76 19.29 -0.74 -33.41
C THR A 76 17.80 -0.67 -33.71
N ASN A 77 17.33 -1.40 -34.72
CA ASN A 77 15.92 -1.42 -35.10
C ASN A 77 15.63 -2.60 -36.04
N TYR A 78 14.51 -3.28 -35.84
CA TYR A 78 14.01 -4.33 -36.71
C TYR A 78 12.78 -3.81 -37.50
N ILE A 79 12.80 -4.00 -38.82
CA ILE A 79 11.74 -3.57 -39.74
C ILE A 79 11.07 -4.74 -40.48
N GLY A 80 11.41 -5.96 -40.10
CA GLY A 80 10.83 -7.15 -40.70
C GLY A 80 9.35 -7.31 -40.36
N THR A 81 8.70 -8.19 -41.12
CA THR A 81 7.26 -8.50 -40.97
C THR A 81 7.04 -9.95 -40.59
N GLU A 82 8.11 -10.65 -40.18
CA GLU A 82 8.05 -12.05 -39.82
C GLU A 82 7.50 -12.22 -38.39
N GLU A 83 6.65 -13.23 -38.18
CA GLU A 83 6.19 -13.60 -36.84
C GLU A 83 7.29 -14.31 -36.04
N ASN A 84 8.17 -15.05 -36.72
CA ASN A 84 9.23 -15.84 -36.10
C ASN A 84 10.58 -15.31 -36.55
N VAL A 85 11.37 -14.79 -35.61
CA VAL A 85 12.63 -14.11 -35.92
C VAL A 85 13.80 -14.86 -35.29
N VAL A 86 14.78 -15.19 -36.13
CA VAL A 86 16.10 -15.66 -35.68
C VAL A 86 17.07 -14.50 -35.85
N ILE A 87 17.62 -14.00 -34.75
CA ILE A 87 18.65 -12.95 -34.81
C ILE A 87 19.94 -13.60 -35.33
N PRO A 88 20.57 -13.04 -36.38
CA PRO A 88 21.81 -13.60 -36.89
C PRO A 88 22.95 -13.48 -35.87
N SER A 89 23.78 -14.51 -35.78
CA SER A 89 25.00 -14.46 -34.97
C SER A 89 26.06 -13.52 -35.56
N LYS A 90 25.97 -13.20 -36.86
CA LYS A 90 26.86 -12.25 -37.55
C LYS A 90 26.12 -11.40 -38.58
N ILE A 91 26.49 -10.13 -38.68
CA ILE A 91 26.10 -9.21 -39.76
C ILE A 91 27.40 -8.64 -40.36
N ASP A 92 27.52 -8.66 -41.69
CA ASP A 92 28.74 -8.29 -42.42
C ASP A 92 30.02 -8.99 -41.91
N GLY A 93 29.88 -10.27 -41.52
CA GLY A 93 30.99 -11.07 -40.98
C GLY A 93 31.38 -10.75 -39.54
N LYS A 94 30.78 -9.74 -38.91
CA LYS A 94 31.04 -9.32 -37.53
C LYS A 94 30.00 -9.91 -36.57
N PRO A 95 30.38 -10.37 -35.37
CA PRO A 95 29.45 -10.91 -34.39
C PRO A 95 28.41 -9.87 -33.96
N VAL A 96 27.15 -10.30 -33.86
CA VAL A 96 26.08 -9.52 -33.23
C VAL A 96 26.17 -9.74 -31.73
N THR A 97 26.49 -8.67 -30.99
CA THR A 97 26.77 -8.73 -29.55
C THR A 97 25.73 -7.99 -28.71
N GLU A 98 24.93 -7.13 -29.31
CA GLU A 98 23.98 -6.28 -28.59
C GLU A 98 22.67 -6.14 -29.36
N ILE A 99 21.56 -6.18 -28.63
CA ILE A 99 20.26 -5.70 -29.09
C ILE A 99 20.04 -4.35 -28.44
N GLY A 100 20.05 -3.29 -29.23
CA GLY A 100 19.94 -1.93 -28.73
C GLY A 100 18.55 -1.60 -28.19
N ALA A 101 18.48 -0.47 -27.50
CA ALA A 101 17.24 0.03 -26.93
C ALA A 101 16.13 0.16 -27.98
N THR A 102 14.93 -0.30 -27.64
CA THR A 102 13.72 -0.27 -28.50
C THR A 102 13.87 -0.98 -29.85
N ALA A 103 14.88 -1.84 -30.05
CA ALA A 103 15.17 -2.43 -31.36
C ALA A 103 13.98 -3.19 -31.97
N PHE A 104 13.18 -3.88 -31.14
CA PHE A 104 11.95 -4.57 -31.53
C PHE A 104 10.69 -3.96 -30.88
N GLY A 105 10.85 -3.19 -29.79
CA GLY A 105 9.78 -2.58 -29.01
C GLY A 105 9.52 -1.09 -29.28
N GLY A 106 8.83 -0.43 -28.34
CA GLY A 106 8.57 1.03 -28.38
C GLY A 106 7.34 1.44 -29.18
N ALA A 107 7.40 2.57 -29.91
CA ALA A 107 6.24 3.17 -30.61
C ALA A 107 5.60 2.28 -31.70
N LYS A 108 6.25 1.16 -32.05
CA LYS A 108 5.77 0.15 -33.02
C LYS A 108 5.36 -1.17 -32.39
N ALA A 109 5.47 -1.33 -31.07
CA ALA A 109 5.26 -2.63 -30.41
C ALA A 109 3.81 -3.14 -30.52
N ASN A 110 2.82 -2.24 -30.62
CA ASN A 110 1.43 -2.61 -30.91
C ASN A 110 1.19 -2.99 -32.39
N GLN A 111 2.23 -2.90 -33.23
CA GLN A 111 2.22 -3.25 -34.65
C GLN A 111 3.09 -4.47 -34.95
N THR A 112 3.87 -4.97 -34.00
CA THR A 112 4.71 -6.14 -34.20
C THR A 112 3.89 -7.41 -34.08
N ILE A 113 3.95 -8.25 -35.11
CA ILE A 113 3.31 -9.58 -35.13
C ILE A 113 4.26 -10.68 -34.61
N LEU A 114 5.35 -10.27 -33.94
CA LEU A 114 6.38 -11.14 -33.38
C LEU A 114 5.78 -12.12 -32.37
N ARG A 115 6.01 -13.41 -32.59
CA ARG A 115 5.60 -14.55 -31.76
C ARG A 115 6.76 -15.29 -31.14
N THR A 116 7.86 -15.47 -31.87
CA THR A 116 9.06 -16.13 -31.36
C THR A 116 10.32 -15.36 -31.72
N VAL A 117 11.25 -15.22 -30.79
CA VAL A 117 12.58 -14.64 -31.04
C VAL A 117 13.67 -15.58 -30.52
N TYR A 118 14.60 -15.93 -31.40
CA TYR A 118 15.81 -16.69 -31.08
C TYR A 118 17.00 -15.75 -31.05
N ILE A 119 17.63 -15.61 -29.88
CA ILE A 119 18.79 -14.74 -29.69
C ILE A 119 20.06 -15.61 -29.62
N PRO A 120 21.06 -15.40 -30.49
CA PRO A 120 22.25 -16.25 -30.56
C PRO A 120 23.21 -16.01 -29.41
N ASP A 121 24.02 -17.02 -29.06
CA ASP A 121 25.04 -16.95 -27.99
C ASP A 121 26.16 -15.91 -28.22
N THR A 122 26.19 -15.23 -29.37
CA THR A 122 27.07 -14.07 -29.55
C THR A 122 26.58 -12.83 -28.82
N VAL A 123 25.28 -12.74 -28.51
CA VAL A 123 24.66 -11.58 -27.86
C VAL A 123 24.92 -11.60 -26.36
N VAL A 124 25.53 -10.52 -25.87
CA VAL A 124 25.89 -10.34 -24.46
C VAL A 124 25.05 -9.28 -23.76
N SER A 125 24.28 -8.45 -24.49
CA SER A 125 23.43 -7.41 -23.90
C SER A 125 22.11 -7.21 -24.66
N ILE A 126 21.04 -6.96 -23.91
CA ILE A 126 19.72 -6.56 -24.40
C ILE A 126 19.36 -5.22 -23.76
N GLY A 127 19.23 -4.19 -24.57
CA GLY A 127 19.08 -2.81 -24.13
C GLY A 127 17.67 -2.41 -23.73
N ASP A 128 17.56 -1.18 -23.24
CA ASP A 128 16.33 -0.60 -22.70
C ASP A 128 15.11 -0.80 -23.61
N SER A 129 14.05 -1.41 -23.07
CA SER A 129 12.78 -1.61 -23.77
C SER A 129 12.92 -2.35 -25.12
N ALA A 130 13.98 -3.13 -25.32
CA ALA A 130 14.30 -3.77 -26.60
C ALA A 130 13.13 -4.54 -27.21
N PHE A 131 12.31 -5.22 -26.40
CA PHE A 131 11.11 -5.97 -26.80
C PHE A 131 9.83 -5.48 -26.10
N LYS A 132 9.86 -4.30 -25.46
CA LYS A 132 8.72 -3.77 -24.70
C LYS A 132 7.46 -3.70 -25.55
N SER A 133 6.35 -4.16 -24.99
CA SER A 133 5.01 -4.19 -25.58
C SER A 133 4.86 -5.07 -26.82
N CYS A 134 5.77 -6.03 -27.06
CA CYS A 134 5.56 -7.07 -28.07
C CYS A 134 4.50 -8.06 -27.56
N ALA A 135 3.22 -7.65 -27.57
CA ALA A 135 2.14 -8.35 -26.87
C ALA A 135 1.88 -9.78 -27.37
N LEU A 136 2.23 -10.08 -28.63
CA LEU A 136 2.08 -11.40 -29.25
C LEU A 136 3.31 -12.31 -29.04
N LEU A 137 4.41 -11.79 -28.48
CA LEU A 137 5.65 -12.53 -28.26
C LEU A 137 5.41 -13.61 -27.21
N SER A 138 5.39 -14.86 -27.65
CA SER A 138 5.07 -16.03 -26.83
C SER A 138 6.29 -16.84 -26.40
N GLU A 139 7.39 -16.76 -27.14
CA GLU A 139 8.63 -17.48 -26.86
C GLU A 139 9.85 -16.59 -27.12
N VAL A 140 10.77 -16.54 -26.16
CA VAL A 140 12.09 -15.93 -26.30
C VAL A 140 13.13 -16.92 -25.80
N ARG A 141 14.09 -17.27 -26.64
CA ARG A 141 15.26 -18.05 -26.21
C ARG A 141 16.42 -17.10 -25.95
N LEU A 142 16.71 -16.89 -24.67
CA LEU A 142 17.84 -16.07 -24.23
C LEU A 142 19.14 -16.87 -24.33
N PRO A 143 20.26 -16.22 -24.70
CA PRO A 143 21.54 -16.90 -24.82
C PRO A 143 22.19 -17.11 -23.45
N SER A 144 23.05 -18.12 -23.36
CA SER A 144 23.80 -18.45 -22.15
C SER A 144 24.89 -17.42 -21.83
N SER A 145 25.35 -16.69 -22.85
CA SER A 145 26.40 -15.66 -22.77
C SER A 145 25.91 -14.28 -22.34
N LEU A 146 24.60 -14.13 -22.12
CA LEU A 146 23.97 -12.86 -21.79
C LEU A 146 24.52 -12.33 -20.47
N LYS A 147 24.97 -11.07 -20.45
CA LYS A 147 25.54 -10.42 -19.26
C LYS A 147 24.67 -9.30 -18.72
N HIS A 148 23.83 -8.69 -19.56
CA HIS A 148 22.97 -7.59 -19.14
C HIS A 148 21.63 -7.65 -19.88
N ILE A 149 20.55 -7.46 -19.14
CA ILE A 149 19.23 -7.10 -19.66
C ILE A 149 18.85 -5.79 -19.00
N GLU A 150 18.67 -4.75 -19.79
CA GLU A 150 18.38 -3.41 -19.27
C GLU A 150 16.88 -3.20 -19.01
N LYS A 151 16.51 -1.95 -18.68
CA LYS A 151 15.21 -1.60 -18.14
C LYS A 151 14.07 -1.92 -19.11
N ASP A 152 12.98 -2.47 -18.57
CA ASP A 152 11.74 -2.76 -19.28
C ASP A 152 11.90 -3.63 -20.55
N ALA A 153 13.01 -4.35 -20.73
CA ALA A 153 13.35 -4.99 -22.00
C ALA A 153 12.24 -5.90 -22.55
N PHE A 154 11.51 -6.60 -21.69
CA PHE A 154 10.36 -7.47 -22.03
C PHE A 154 9.06 -7.05 -21.31
N ALA A 155 8.96 -5.78 -20.91
CA ALA A 155 7.76 -5.30 -20.24
C ALA A 155 6.54 -5.31 -21.18
N ASN A 156 5.35 -5.66 -20.68
CA ASN A 156 4.10 -5.77 -21.45
C ASN A 156 4.13 -6.81 -22.59
N CYS A 157 4.98 -7.83 -22.51
CA CYS A 157 4.92 -9.00 -23.39
C CYS A 157 3.83 -9.98 -22.90
N GLU A 158 2.56 -9.64 -23.14
CA GLU A 158 1.38 -10.30 -22.54
C GLU A 158 1.19 -11.77 -22.93
N SER A 159 1.75 -12.21 -24.07
CA SER A 159 1.69 -13.61 -24.52
C SER A 159 2.86 -14.48 -24.04
N LEU A 160 3.90 -13.89 -23.45
CA LEU A 160 5.12 -14.59 -23.05
C LEU A 160 4.84 -15.42 -21.79
N LYS A 161 4.80 -16.76 -21.91
CA LYS A 161 4.39 -17.64 -20.81
C LYS A 161 5.52 -18.11 -19.90
N SER A 162 6.72 -18.25 -20.46
CA SER A 162 7.87 -18.78 -19.74
C SER A 162 9.16 -18.12 -20.17
N ILE A 163 10.09 -17.98 -19.24
CA ILE A 163 11.46 -17.53 -19.52
C ILE A 163 12.46 -18.28 -18.64
N SER A 164 13.65 -18.52 -19.20
CA SER A 164 14.78 -19.13 -18.50
C SER A 164 15.95 -18.17 -18.49
N LEU A 165 16.51 -17.90 -17.32
CA LEU A 165 17.64 -17.00 -17.10
C LEU A 165 18.78 -17.80 -16.47
N SER A 166 19.80 -18.18 -17.25
CA SER A 166 20.91 -19.02 -16.76
C SER A 166 22.16 -18.24 -16.34
N SER A 167 22.23 -16.95 -16.65
CA SER A 167 23.39 -16.09 -16.42
C SER A 167 23.08 -14.96 -15.43
N ASP A 168 24.13 -14.33 -14.90
CA ASP A 168 24.04 -13.14 -14.05
C ASP A 168 23.72 -11.88 -14.88
N CYS A 169 22.57 -11.88 -15.54
CA CYS A 169 22.19 -10.87 -16.52
C CYS A 169 21.26 -9.78 -15.95
N LEU A 170 20.90 -9.88 -14.67
CA LEU A 170 20.03 -8.93 -13.99
C LEU A 170 20.81 -8.23 -12.87
N ASP A 171 20.76 -6.91 -12.85
CA ASP A 171 21.35 -6.07 -11.80
C ASP A 171 20.38 -4.98 -11.36
N GLU A 172 20.81 -4.07 -10.48
CA GLU A 172 19.97 -2.99 -9.94
C GLU A 172 19.40 -2.04 -11.01
N ASN A 173 19.98 -1.99 -12.20
CA ASN A 173 19.54 -1.15 -13.31
C ASN A 173 18.51 -1.86 -14.23
N SER A 174 18.33 -3.17 -14.08
CA SER A 174 17.40 -4.01 -14.85
C SER A 174 15.93 -3.86 -14.43
N SER A 175 15.51 -2.66 -14.02
CA SER A 175 14.17 -2.41 -13.49
C SER A 175 13.07 -2.77 -14.49
N GLY A 176 11.99 -3.39 -14.02
CA GLY A 176 10.81 -3.67 -14.83
C GLY A 176 11.01 -4.66 -15.99
N VAL A 177 12.10 -5.43 -16.01
CA VAL A 177 12.50 -6.28 -17.15
C VAL A 177 11.37 -7.15 -17.71
N PHE A 178 10.51 -7.75 -16.89
CA PHE A 178 9.33 -8.53 -17.28
C PHE A 178 8.02 -7.95 -16.72
N TYR A 179 8.00 -6.65 -16.40
CA TYR A 179 6.84 -5.97 -15.85
C TYR A 179 5.61 -6.17 -16.74
N LYS A 180 4.49 -6.61 -16.16
CA LYS A 180 3.22 -6.78 -16.86
C LYS A 180 3.27 -7.77 -18.04
N SER A 181 4.17 -8.73 -17.98
CA SER A 181 4.26 -9.81 -18.96
C SER A 181 3.31 -10.97 -18.62
N GLY A 182 3.03 -11.82 -19.61
CA GLY A 182 2.16 -12.99 -19.45
C GLY A 182 2.77 -14.16 -18.66
N LEU A 183 3.93 -13.98 -18.02
CA LEU A 183 4.74 -15.08 -17.48
C LEU A 183 3.95 -15.88 -16.45
N GLU A 184 3.81 -17.18 -16.67
CA GLU A 184 3.23 -18.15 -15.73
C GLU A 184 4.32 -18.91 -14.97
N THR A 185 5.49 -19.07 -15.58
CA THR A 185 6.66 -19.75 -15.00
C THR A 185 7.95 -18.98 -15.31
N VAL A 186 8.88 -18.98 -14.37
CA VAL A 186 10.24 -18.48 -14.58
C VAL A 186 11.24 -19.49 -14.05
N ASN A 187 12.27 -19.80 -14.83
CA ASN A 187 13.42 -20.58 -14.37
C ASN A 187 14.61 -19.66 -14.15
N LEU A 188 15.00 -19.49 -12.88
CA LEU A 188 16.14 -18.71 -12.46
C LEU A 188 17.31 -19.66 -12.19
N GLY A 189 18.30 -19.66 -13.08
CA GLY A 189 19.52 -20.45 -12.93
C GLY A 189 20.48 -19.87 -11.91
N GLU A 190 21.46 -20.67 -11.49
CA GLU A 190 22.46 -20.31 -10.48
C GLU A 190 23.38 -19.14 -10.88
N GLY A 191 23.29 -18.62 -12.10
CA GLY A 191 23.95 -17.37 -12.47
C GLY A 191 23.28 -16.13 -11.87
N VAL A 192 21.98 -16.15 -11.59
CA VAL A 192 21.23 -14.95 -11.22
C VAL A 192 21.50 -14.53 -9.77
N THR A 193 22.08 -13.35 -9.55
CA THR A 193 22.40 -12.87 -8.19
C THR A 193 21.42 -11.81 -7.65
N TYR A 194 20.65 -11.16 -8.52
CA TYR A 194 19.79 -10.03 -8.17
C TYR A 194 18.42 -10.15 -8.84
N ILE A 195 17.33 -9.90 -8.10
CA ILE A 195 15.99 -9.73 -8.67
C ILE A 195 15.66 -8.23 -8.66
N PRO A 196 15.56 -7.57 -9.83
CA PRO A 196 15.46 -6.12 -9.89
C PRO A 196 14.11 -5.54 -9.45
N THR A 197 14.12 -4.21 -9.25
CA THR A 197 12.91 -3.44 -8.98
C THR A 197 11.83 -3.75 -10.01
N SER A 198 10.65 -4.17 -9.54
CA SER A 198 9.48 -4.50 -10.38
C SER A 198 9.73 -5.54 -11.47
N ALA A 199 10.78 -6.37 -11.34
CA ALA A 199 11.20 -7.33 -12.38
C ALA A 199 10.04 -8.18 -12.93
N PHE A 200 9.22 -8.71 -12.02
CA PHE A 200 8.11 -9.60 -12.32
C PHE A 200 6.77 -9.03 -11.82
N SER A 201 6.68 -7.72 -11.59
CA SER A 201 5.43 -7.13 -11.11
C SER A 201 4.34 -7.22 -12.18
N ASP A 202 3.09 -7.47 -11.74
CA ASP A 202 1.90 -7.64 -12.60
C ASP A 202 2.05 -8.83 -13.58
N THR A 203 2.71 -9.91 -13.14
CA THR A 203 2.84 -11.16 -13.92
C THR A 203 1.88 -12.24 -13.43
N LYS A 204 1.73 -13.31 -14.21
CA LYS A 204 0.86 -14.46 -13.90
C LYS A 204 1.60 -15.62 -13.24
N LEU A 205 2.77 -15.35 -12.65
CA LEU A 205 3.65 -16.37 -12.09
C LEU A 205 2.90 -17.16 -11.02
N LYS A 206 3.05 -18.49 -11.02
CA LYS A 206 2.40 -19.39 -10.05
C LYS A 206 3.34 -19.85 -8.94
N GLU A 207 4.58 -20.14 -9.30
CA GLU A 207 5.64 -20.53 -8.38
C GLU A 207 6.95 -19.86 -8.80
N VAL A 208 7.72 -19.40 -7.82
CA VAL A 208 9.09 -18.92 -7.98
C VAL A 208 9.98 -19.58 -6.94
N VAL A 209 11.08 -20.15 -7.40
CA VAL A 209 12.14 -20.69 -6.54
C VAL A 209 13.39 -19.87 -6.79
N LEU A 210 13.88 -19.17 -5.76
CA LEU A 210 15.12 -18.41 -5.88
C LEU A 210 16.32 -19.38 -5.84
N PRO A 211 17.27 -19.27 -6.80
CA PRO A 211 18.47 -20.10 -6.78
C PRO A 211 19.39 -19.69 -5.64
N SER A 212 20.39 -20.53 -5.34
CA SER A 212 21.28 -20.36 -4.18
C SER A 212 22.15 -19.11 -4.25
N THR A 213 22.24 -18.47 -5.42
CA THR A 213 23.05 -17.30 -5.71
C THR A 213 22.32 -15.97 -5.59
N VAL A 214 20.98 -15.94 -5.55
CA VAL A 214 20.25 -14.68 -5.35
C VAL A 214 20.53 -14.10 -3.96
N ARG A 215 20.94 -12.84 -3.90
CA ARG A 215 21.22 -12.12 -2.65
C ARG A 215 20.23 -11.00 -2.36
N TYR A 216 19.52 -10.49 -3.38
CA TYR A 216 18.69 -9.30 -3.23
C TYR A 216 17.38 -9.43 -4.01
N ILE A 217 16.28 -9.00 -3.39
CA ILE A 217 14.98 -8.80 -4.04
C ILE A 217 14.68 -7.30 -4.02
N GLY A 218 14.52 -6.69 -5.19
CA GLY A 218 14.26 -5.27 -5.36
C GLY A 218 12.85 -4.83 -4.97
N LEU A 219 12.66 -3.50 -4.95
CA LEU A 219 11.36 -2.85 -4.68
C LEU A 219 10.29 -3.40 -5.62
N GLY A 220 9.17 -3.89 -5.06
CA GLY A 220 8.03 -4.35 -5.86
C GLY A 220 8.32 -5.50 -6.82
N ALA A 221 9.41 -6.26 -6.63
CA ALA A 221 9.85 -7.29 -7.59
C ALA A 221 8.76 -8.27 -8.02
N PHE A 222 7.87 -8.67 -7.09
CA PHE A 222 6.73 -9.56 -7.32
C PHE A 222 5.39 -8.90 -6.91
N ALA A 223 5.30 -7.57 -6.98
CA ALA A 223 4.07 -6.84 -6.66
C ALA A 223 2.97 -7.13 -7.69
N PHE A 224 1.71 -7.24 -7.25
CA PHE A 224 0.53 -7.53 -8.07
C PHE A 224 0.61 -8.86 -8.83
N CYS A 225 1.30 -9.84 -8.25
CA CYS A 225 1.35 -11.20 -8.79
C CYS A 225 0.22 -12.03 -8.19
N ASP A 226 -1.03 -11.71 -8.54
CA ASP A 226 -2.25 -12.28 -7.93
C ASP A 226 -2.33 -13.83 -8.04
N SER A 227 -1.61 -14.42 -9.00
CA SER A 227 -1.55 -15.88 -9.21
C SER A 227 -0.40 -16.58 -8.49
N LEU A 228 0.51 -15.82 -7.84
CA LEU A 228 1.71 -16.38 -7.21
C LEU A 228 1.33 -17.05 -5.90
N LEU A 229 1.35 -18.38 -5.89
CA LEU A 229 1.00 -19.23 -4.74
C LEU A 229 2.22 -19.52 -3.86
N THR A 230 3.38 -19.69 -4.50
CA THR A 230 4.60 -20.16 -3.84
C THR A 230 5.79 -19.28 -4.22
N LEU A 231 6.47 -18.72 -3.21
CA LEU A 231 7.77 -18.06 -3.36
C LEU A 231 8.76 -18.66 -2.36
N LYS A 232 9.70 -19.46 -2.86
CA LYS A 232 10.75 -20.08 -2.05
C LYS A 232 12.00 -19.21 -2.04
N LEU A 233 12.31 -18.65 -0.87
CA LEU A 233 13.52 -17.87 -0.63
C LEU A 233 14.72 -18.80 -0.42
N ASN A 234 15.93 -18.35 -0.78
CA ASN A 234 17.16 -19.14 -0.65
C ASN A 234 17.96 -18.76 0.62
N GLU A 235 18.75 -19.70 1.14
CA GLU A 235 19.55 -19.55 2.37
C GLU A 235 20.67 -18.49 2.30
N GLY A 236 20.97 -17.93 1.14
CA GLY A 236 21.95 -16.87 0.96
C GLY A 236 21.34 -15.47 0.86
N LEU A 237 20.00 -15.34 0.82
CA LEU A 237 19.30 -14.08 0.62
C LEU A 237 19.61 -13.06 1.72
N LYS A 238 19.99 -11.83 1.36
CA LYS A 238 20.40 -10.77 2.29
C LYS A 238 19.32 -9.72 2.52
N GLU A 239 18.63 -9.32 1.47
CA GLU A 239 17.67 -8.22 1.54
C GLU A 239 16.37 -8.52 0.79
N ILE A 240 15.26 -8.15 1.43
CA ILE A 240 13.92 -8.12 0.83
C ILE A 240 13.49 -6.65 0.71
N GLY A 241 13.35 -6.19 -0.53
CA GLY A 241 12.97 -4.81 -0.86
C GLY A 241 11.52 -4.49 -0.48
N ALA A 242 11.22 -3.19 -0.40
CA ALA A 242 9.89 -2.72 -0.02
C ALA A 242 8.85 -3.17 -1.04
N ASP A 243 7.62 -3.40 -0.59
CA ASP A 243 6.49 -3.85 -1.44
C ASP A 243 6.78 -5.07 -2.33
N SER A 244 7.85 -5.84 -2.07
CA SER A 244 8.34 -6.87 -2.99
C SER A 244 7.34 -8.00 -3.19
N ILE A 245 6.56 -8.33 -2.16
CA ILE A 245 5.45 -9.29 -2.21
C ILE A 245 4.20 -8.53 -1.75
N TYR A 246 3.78 -7.58 -2.58
CA TYR A 246 2.56 -6.80 -2.42
C TYR A 246 1.46 -7.38 -3.30
N VAL A 247 0.32 -7.78 -2.72
CA VAL A 247 -0.83 -8.36 -3.45
C VAL A 247 -0.44 -9.62 -4.25
N SER A 248 -0.54 -10.79 -3.61
CA SER A 248 -0.30 -12.10 -4.24
C SER A 248 -1.16 -13.20 -3.59
N ALA A 249 -1.10 -14.42 -4.10
CA ALA A 249 -1.76 -15.57 -3.46
C ALA A 249 -0.86 -16.31 -2.46
N VAL A 250 0.32 -15.77 -2.11
CA VAL A 250 1.28 -16.41 -1.20
C VAL A 250 0.71 -16.45 0.22
N SER A 251 0.35 -17.65 0.67
CA SER A 251 -0.24 -17.86 2.01
C SER A 251 0.79 -18.16 3.10
N GLU A 252 1.97 -18.63 2.74
CA GLU A 252 3.06 -18.89 3.68
C GLU A 252 4.40 -18.47 3.10
N ILE A 253 5.29 -17.98 3.98
CA ILE A 253 6.66 -17.66 3.61
C ILE A 253 7.64 -18.00 4.72
N THR A 254 8.81 -18.49 4.33
CA THR A 254 9.93 -18.76 5.25
C THR A 254 11.05 -17.77 4.97
N ILE A 255 11.39 -16.97 5.98
CA ILE A 255 12.48 -16.01 5.97
C ILE A 255 13.77 -16.71 6.46
N PRO A 256 14.78 -16.87 5.59
CA PRO A 256 16.01 -17.57 5.96
C PRO A 256 16.88 -16.77 6.93
N GLU A 257 17.79 -17.45 7.64
CA GLU A 257 18.67 -16.85 8.65
C GLU A 257 19.58 -15.76 8.08
N SER A 258 19.90 -15.83 6.79
CA SER A 258 20.77 -14.90 6.09
C SER A 258 20.18 -13.50 5.87
N VAL A 259 18.86 -13.33 6.05
CA VAL A 259 18.18 -12.05 5.77
C VAL A 259 18.50 -11.05 6.86
N GLU A 260 19.24 -10.01 6.50
CA GLU A 260 19.71 -8.96 7.40
C GLU A 260 18.79 -7.74 7.41
N LYS A 261 18.02 -7.55 6.31
CA LYS A 261 17.13 -6.41 6.12
C LYS A 261 15.83 -6.83 5.44
N VAL A 262 14.72 -6.42 6.04
CA VAL A 262 13.39 -6.49 5.43
C VAL A 262 12.79 -5.10 5.43
N SER A 263 12.51 -4.60 4.24
CA SER A 263 12.06 -3.23 4.04
C SER A 263 10.56 -3.08 4.36
N GLN A 264 10.11 -1.83 4.30
CA GLN A 264 8.72 -1.45 4.55
C GLN A 264 7.74 -2.19 3.65
N ARG A 265 6.64 -2.70 4.21
CA ARG A 265 5.53 -3.36 3.48
C ARG A 265 5.96 -4.54 2.58
N SER A 266 7.14 -5.13 2.79
CA SER A 266 7.69 -6.19 1.93
C SER A 266 6.77 -7.41 1.77
N LEU A 267 5.98 -7.74 2.81
CA LEU A 267 5.05 -8.87 2.83
C LEU A 267 3.59 -8.43 2.97
N ARG A 268 3.24 -7.22 2.48
CA ARG A 268 1.88 -6.71 2.54
C ARG A 268 0.98 -7.48 1.57
N ASN A 269 0.53 -8.65 2.02
CA ASN A 269 -0.24 -9.57 1.20
C ASN A 269 -1.45 -10.13 1.96
N GLU A 270 -2.68 -9.92 1.46
CA GLU A 270 -3.94 -10.37 2.08
C GLU A 270 -4.03 -11.90 2.25
N ALA A 271 -3.44 -12.68 1.36
CA ALA A 271 -3.46 -14.15 1.45
C ALA A 271 -2.54 -14.72 2.54
N LEU A 272 -1.53 -13.95 3.01
CA LEU A 272 -0.52 -14.44 3.96
C LEU A 272 -1.10 -14.81 5.32
N GLN A 273 -0.96 -16.07 5.72
CA GLN A 273 -1.45 -16.64 6.99
C GLN A 273 -0.31 -17.08 7.90
N LYS A 274 0.88 -17.35 7.35
CA LYS A 274 2.02 -17.90 8.09
C LYS A 274 3.34 -17.27 7.68
N ILE A 275 4.14 -16.83 8.65
CA ILE A 275 5.52 -16.40 8.44
C ILE A 275 6.42 -17.25 9.33
N THR A 276 7.43 -17.90 8.75
CA THR A 276 8.42 -18.66 9.51
C THR A 276 9.77 -17.96 9.45
N PHE A 277 10.38 -17.67 10.59
CA PHE A 277 11.73 -17.11 10.69
C PHE A 277 12.73 -18.20 11.07
N LEU A 278 13.78 -18.37 10.28
CA LEU A 278 14.89 -19.27 10.61
C LEU A 278 16.00 -18.56 11.42
N GLY A 279 16.13 -17.23 11.25
CA GLY A 279 17.05 -16.38 12.00
C GLY A 279 16.44 -15.72 13.24
N ASN A 280 17.26 -14.94 13.95
CA ASN A 280 16.83 -14.15 15.11
C ASN A 280 15.82 -13.05 14.70
N ALA A 281 14.97 -12.64 15.63
CA ALA A 281 14.24 -11.38 15.50
C ALA A 281 15.25 -10.22 15.40
N THR A 282 15.05 -9.32 14.45
CA THR A 282 15.94 -8.17 14.24
C THR A 282 15.20 -6.86 14.46
N GLU A 283 15.91 -5.83 14.94
CA GLU A 283 15.42 -4.45 15.02
C GLU A 283 15.37 -3.76 13.64
N ASN A 284 15.94 -4.40 12.61
CA ASN A 284 16.02 -3.87 11.24
C ASN A 284 14.80 -4.21 10.37
N TYR A 285 13.78 -4.86 10.95
CA TYR A 285 12.48 -4.95 10.29
C TYR A 285 11.80 -3.60 10.41
N ALA A 286 11.38 -3.05 9.27
CA ALA A 286 10.67 -1.78 9.29
C ALA A 286 9.42 -1.87 10.19
N GLU A 287 9.08 -0.76 10.84
CA GLU A 287 7.96 -0.69 11.80
C GLU A 287 6.63 -1.18 11.19
N ASP A 288 6.45 -0.99 9.88
CA ASP A 288 5.28 -1.38 9.09
C ASP A 288 5.42 -2.76 8.40
N PHE A 289 6.44 -3.56 8.75
CA PHE A 289 6.55 -4.94 8.26
C PHE A 289 5.29 -5.75 8.61
N PHE A 290 4.70 -5.45 9.77
CA PHE A 290 3.43 -6.03 10.21
C PHE A 290 2.19 -5.22 9.82
N ASP A 291 2.30 -4.24 8.92
CA ASP A 291 1.21 -3.33 8.57
C ASP A 291 0.19 -3.99 7.62
N LYS A 292 -0.35 -5.16 7.97
CA LYS A 292 -1.30 -5.91 7.15
C LYS A 292 -2.74 -5.89 7.73
N PRO A 293 -3.76 -5.78 6.86
CA PRO A 293 -5.19 -5.96 7.22
C PRO A 293 -5.63 -7.41 7.48
N GLY A 294 -4.77 -8.31 7.99
CA GLY A 294 -5.18 -9.69 8.30
C GLY A 294 -4.29 -10.37 9.33
N SER A 295 -4.86 -11.33 10.06
CA SER A 295 -4.15 -12.13 11.07
C SER A 295 -3.24 -13.16 10.41
N TYR A 296 -1.98 -13.24 10.86
CA TYR A 296 -1.08 -14.34 10.53
C TYR A 296 -0.38 -14.82 11.79
N THR A 297 0.02 -16.09 11.77
CA THR A 297 0.81 -16.71 12.83
C THR A 297 2.28 -16.69 12.45
N ILE A 298 3.09 -16.23 13.39
CA ILE A 298 4.54 -16.20 13.30
C ILE A 298 5.08 -17.50 13.88
N TYR A 299 6.01 -18.11 13.17
CA TYR A 299 6.79 -19.22 13.65
C TYR A 299 8.26 -18.85 13.65
N TYR A 300 9.02 -19.36 14.61
CA TYR A 300 10.46 -19.12 14.68
C TYR A 300 11.22 -20.41 14.99
N GLN A 301 12.42 -20.56 14.44
CA GLN A 301 13.29 -21.68 14.77
C GLN A 301 13.64 -21.66 16.27
N PRO A 302 13.62 -22.79 17.01
CA PRO A 302 13.88 -22.77 18.46
C PRO A 302 15.23 -22.20 18.89
N SER A 303 16.22 -22.17 17.99
CA SER A 303 17.52 -21.54 18.22
C SER A 303 17.52 -20.01 18.05
N ALA A 304 16.47 -19.45 17.42
CA ALA A 304 16.33 -18.02 17.18
C ALA A 304 16.03 -17.27 18.48
N LYS A 305 16.64 -16.10 18.63
CA LYS A 305 16.52 -15.21 19.78
C LYS A 305 15.64 -14.00 19.44
N GLY A 306 15.10 -13.36 20.47
CA GLY A 306 14.34 -12.11 20.36
C GLY A 306 12.85 -12.27 20.02
N PHE A 307 12.37 -13.50 19.84
CA PHE A 307 10.94 -13.81 19.79
C PHE A 307 10.39 -14.06 21.19
N THR A 308 9.16 -13.64 21.41
CA THR A 308 8.38 -13.93 22.61
C THR A 308 7.21 -14.83 22.22
N SER A 309 6.94 -15.86 23.04
CA SER A 309 5.81 -16.78 22.90
C SER A 309 4.87 -16.56 24.08
N PRO A 310 3.54 -16.57 23.91
CA PRO A 310 2.79 -16.94 22.69
C PRO A 310 2.56 -15.78 21.70
N THR A 311 3.09 -14.59 21.96
CA THR A 311 2.92 -13.43 21.09
C THR A 311 4.20 -12.65 20.89
N TRP A 312 4.44 -12.15 19.67
CA TRP A 312 5.54 -11.25 19.34
C TRP A 312 5.01 -10.12 18.46
N ASN A 313 5.28 -8.86 18.84
CA ASN A 313 4.72 -7.65 18.20
C ASN A 313 3.18 -7.65 18.07
N GLY A 314 2.48 -8.25 19.03
CA GLY A 314 1.01 -8.35 19.03
C GLY A 314 0.43 -9.45 18.12
N TYR A 315 1.28 -10.26 17.48
CA TYR A 315 0.86 -11.39 16.66
C TYR A 315 1.09 -12.72 17.38
N PRO A 316 0.27 -13.76 17.14
CA PRO A 316 0.54 -15.12 17.58
C PRO A 316 1.94 -15.57 17.12
N CYS A 317 2.74 -16.10 18.04
CA CYS A 317 4.14 -16.43 17.80
C CYS A 317 4.56 -17.70 18.55
N TYR A 318 4.99 -18.72 17.81
CA TYR A 318 5.33 -20.04 18.38
C TYR A 318 6.62 -20.62 17.78
N PRO A 319 7.40 -21.42 18.52
CA PRO A 319 8.56 -22.08 17.94
C PRO A 319 8.12 -23.16 16.94
N THR A 320 8.91 -23.42 15.89
CA THR A 320 8.53 -24.39 14.82
C THR A 320 8.45 -25.84 15.29
N ASN A 321 9.04 -26.17 16.43
CA ASN A 321 8.91 -27.48 17.08
C ASN A 321 7.72 -27.55 18.06
N SER A 322 6.96 -26.47 18.19
CA SER A 322 5.74 -26.45 18.98
C SER A 322 4.67 -27.29 18.31
N THR A 323 4.00 -28.13 19.09
CA THR A 323 2.71 -28.73 18.71
C THR A 323 1.53 -27.85 19.13
N GLU A 324 1.80 -26.71 19.78
CA GLU A 324 0.77 -25.75 20.18
C GLU A 324 0.29 -24.98 18.95
N GLU A 325 -0.97 -25.18 18.61
CA GLU A 325 -1.71 -24.28 17.73
C GLU A 325 -2.32 -23.16 18.56
N MET A 326 -2.63 -22.03 17.91
CA MET A 326 -3.36 -20.96 18.58
C MET A 326 -4.67 -21.51 19.17
N PRO A 327 -4.90 -21.39 20.48
CA PRO A 327 -6.11 -21.91 21.09
C PRO A 327 -7.30 -21.03 20.68
N TYR A 328 -8.42 -21.69 20.40
CA TYR A 328 -9.68 -21.02 20.09
C TYR A 328 -10.76 -21.39 21.10
N GLU A 329 -11.51 -20.39 21.56
CA GLU A 329 -12.75 -20.60 22.31
C GLU A 329 -13.86 -19.78 21.65
N ALA A 330 -14.96 -20.43 21.27
CA ALA A 330 -16.07 -19.80 20.54
C ALA A 330 -15.63 -19.02 19.27
N GLY A 331 -14.60 -19.50 18.57
CA GLY A 331 -14.04 -18.87 17.39
C GLY A 331 -13.07 -17.71 17.66
N LEU A 332 -12.84 -17.36 18.93
CA LEU A 332 -11.83 -16.36 19.33
C LEU A 332 -10.48 -17.04 19.53
N GLY A 333 -9.51 -16.72 18.68
CA GLY A 333 -8.12 -17.10 18.89
C GLY A 333 -7.52 -16.24 19.98
N TYR A 334 -6.85 -16.82 20.97
CA TYR A 334 -6.39 -16.06 22.13
C TYR A 334 -5.02 -16.51 22.65
N ALA A 335 -4.38 -15.66 23.43
CA ALA A 335 -3.20 -16.03 24.19
C ALA A 335 -3.06 -15.22 25.48
N GLU A 336 -2.30 -15.75 26.44
CA GLU A 336 -1.96 -15.01 27.66
C GLU A 336 -0.91 -13.93 27.34
N ASN A 337 -1.14 -12.72 27.85
CA ASN A 337 -0.20 -11.62 27.75
C ASN A 337 0.72 -11.54 28.97
N GLU A 338 1.77 -10.71 28.87
CA GLU A 338 2.79 -10.52 29.90
C GLU A 338 2.22 -10.04 31.25
N GLN A 339 1.00 -9.48 31.26
CA GLN A 339 0.32 -9.01 32.47
C GLN A 339 -0.58 -10.09 33.10
N GLY A 340 -0.59 -11.31 32.58
CA GLY A 340 -1.40 -12.44 33.06
C GLY A 340 -2.88 -12.38 32.65
N GLY A 341 -3.24 -11.45 31.74
CA GLY A 341 -4.55 -11.39 31.10
C GLY A 341 -4.57 -12.11 29.76
N ILE A 342 -5.71 -12.07 29.07
CA ILE A 342 -5.90 -12.64 27.75
C ILE A 342 -5.93 -11.54 26.69
N THR A 343 -5.24 -11.78 25.58
CA THR A 343 -5.34 -11.03 24.33
C THR A 343 -6.09 -11.87 23.31
N ILE A 344 -7.12 -11.31 22.68
CA ILE A 344 -7.75 -11.90 21.49
C ILE A 344 -6.90 -11.56 20.28
N LEU A 345 -6.48 -12.54 19.49
CA LEU A 345 -5.51 -12.38 18.40
C LEU A 345 -6.10 -12.70 17.02
N ASP A 346 -7.25 -13.36 16.97
CA ASP A 346 -7.89 -13.77 15.73
C ASP A 346 -9.38 -14.09 15.97
N TYR A 347 -10.17 -14.08 14.90
CA TYR A 347 -11.57 -14.46 14.92
C TYR A 347 -11.92 -15.32 13.70
N LYS A 348 -12.21 -16.59 13.97
CA LYS A 348 -12.71 -17.58 12.99
C LYS A 348 -14.13 -18.05 13.29
N GLY A 349 -14.84 -17.32 14.16
CA GLY A 349 -16.22 -17.62 14.50
C GLY A 349 -17.19 -17.29 13.36
N THR A 350 -18.35 -17.94 13.38
CA THR A 350 -19.45 -17.70 12.43
C THR A 350 -20.52 -16.76 12.98
N GLU A 351 -20.41 -16.37 14.25
CA GLU A 351 -21.37 -15.48 14.89
C GLU A 351 -21.28 -14.08 14.28
N LYS A 352 -22.43 -13.56 13.83
CA LYS A 352 -22.52 -12.17 13.33
C LYS A 352 -22.72 -11.17 14.47
N ASN A 353 -23.35 -11.59 15.57
CA ASN A 353 -23.58 -10.75 16.73
C ASN A 353 -22.74 -11.28 17.89
N LEU A 354 -21.51 -10.78 17.98
CA LEU A 354 -20.52 -11.31 18.89
C LEU A 354 -20.57 -10.61 20.24
N LYS A 355 -20.53 -11.40 21.32
CA LYS A 355 -20.22 -10.90 22.66
C LYS A 355 -18.86 -11.44 23.06
N ILE A 356 -17.87 -10.57 23.20
CA ILE A 356 -16.54 -10.99 23.63
C ILE A 356 -16.64 -11.33 25.14
N PRO A 357 -16.21 -12.52 25.58
CA PRO A 357 -16.30 -12.90 26.99
C PRO A 357 -15.34 -12.05 27.83
N SER A 358 -15.74 -11.71 29.06
CA SER A 358 -14.88 -10.96 29.99
C SER A 358 -13.70 -11.79 30.49
N ALA A 359 -13.76 -13.11 30.40
CA ALA A 359 -12.69 -14.02 30.77
C ALA A 359 -12.71 -15.30 29.93
N ILE A 360 -11.53 -15.84 29.67
CA ILE A 360 -11.30 -17.16 29.04
C ILE A 360 -10.51 -17.99 30.05
N HIS A 361 -11.02 -19.19 30.39
CA HIS A 361 -10.45 -20.07 31.43
C HIS A 361 -10.09 -19.37 32.76
N GLY A 362 -10.94 -18.43 33.20
CA GLY A 362 -10.76 -17.70 34.46
C GLY A 362 -9.75 -16.55 34.41
N LYS A 363 -9.14 -16.27 33.25
CA LYS A 363 -8.27 -15.11 33.04
C LYS A 363 -9.03 -14.03 32.26
N ASN A 364 -8.93 -12.78 32.71
CA ASN A 364 -9.66 -11.67 32.10
C ASN A 364 -9.19 -11.40 30.67
N VAL A 365 -10.12 -11.17 29.75
CA VAL A 365 -9.83 -10.64 28.41
C VAL A 365 -9.54 -9.15 28.56
N THR A 366 -8.26 -8.79 28.41
CA THR A 366 -7.76 -7.44 28.67
C THR A 366 -7.40 -6.68 27.40
N LYS A 367 -7.18 -7.38 26.29
CA LYS A 367 -6.78 -6.77 25.02
C LYS A 367 -7.49 -7.43 23.83
N ILE A 368 -7.77 -6.61 22.82
CA ILE A 368 -8.04 -7.07 21.45
C ILE A 368 -6.82 -6.69 20.64
N GLY A 369 -6.12 -7.70 20.13
CA GLY A 369 -4.82 -7.58 19.49
C GLY A 369 -4.89 -7.10 18.05
N ASN A 370 -3.70 -6.89 17.47
CA ASN A 370 -3.54 -6.41 16.11
C ASN A 370 -4.33 -7.24 15.11
N SER A 371 -5.15 -6.58 14.28
CA SER A 371 -5.94 -7.23 13.22
C SER A 371 -6.85 -8.40 13.67
N ALA A 372 -7.15 -8.54 14.96
CA ALA A 372 -7.83 -9.72 15.51
C ALA A 372 -9.22 -10.00 14.89
N PHE A 373 -9.91 -8.96 14.44
CA PHE A 373 -11.20 -9.00 13.74
C PHE A 373 -11.12 -8.29 12.37
N ALA A 374 -9.93 -8.17 11.78
CA ALA A 374 -9.79 -7.55 10.47
C ALA A 374 -10.53 -8.39 9.41
N GLY A 375 -11.37 -7.73 8.60
CA GLY A 375 -12.22 -8.39 7.61
C GLY A 375 -13.34 -9.27 8.19
N ALA A 376 -13.57 -9.25 9.52
CA ALA A 376 -14.58 -10.10 10.14
C ALA A 376 -16.00 -9.74 9.67
N ASP A 377 -16.80 -10.76 9.33
CA ASP A 377 -18.21 -10.62 8.95
C ASP A 377 -19.11 -10.52 10.19
N LEU A 378 -19.07 -9.36 10.85
CA LEU A 378 -19.85 -9.05 12.05
C LEU A 378 -20.96 -8.04 11.72
N VAL A 379 -22.12 -8.19 12.34
CA VAL A 379 -23.15 -7.14 12.40
C VAL A 379 -22.98 -6.29 13.65
N SER A 380 -22.68 -6.92 14.79
CA SER A 380 -22.45 -6.21 16.05
C SER A 380 -21.42 -6.88 16.92
N VAL A 381 -20.71 -6.10 17.74
CA VAL A 381 -19.83 -6.59 18.79
C VAL A 381 -20.10 -5.90 20.13
N GLU A 382 -20.17 -6.69 21.21
CA GLU A 382 -20.19 -6.22 22.60
C GLU A 382 -18.83 -6.52 23.24
N ILE A 383 -18.15 -5.46 23.68
CA ILE A 383 -16.81 -5.52 24.27
C ILE A 383 -16.94 -5.45 25.80
N PRO A 384 -16.38 -6.41 26.57
CA PRO A 384 -16.53 -6.48 28.01
C PRO A 384 -15.73 -5.40 28.73
N ASP A 385 -16.09 -5.12 29.98
CA ASP A 385 -15.49 -4.07 30.79
C ASP A 385 -14.01 -4.32 31.13
N THR A 386 -13.56 -5.56 31.00
CA THR A 386 -12.18 -6.01 31.24
C THR A 386 -11.21 -5.56 30.15
N VAL A 387 -11.67 -5.25 28.94
CA VAL A 387 -10.80 -4.84 27.82
C VAL A 387 -10.30 -3.42 28.05
N ALA A 388 -8.98 -3.28 28.17
CA ALA A 388 -8.29 -2.01 28.39
C ALA A 388 -7.67 -1.45 27.10
N VAL A 389 -7.38 -2.31 26.11
CA VAL A 389 -6.71 -1.93 24.86
C VAL A 389 -7.38 -2.61 23.67
N ILE A 390 -7.66 -1.84 22.63
CA ILE A 390 -7.91 -2.32 21.28
C ILE A 390 -6.71 -1.87 20.45
N GLU A 391 -5.91 -2.82 19.98
CA GLU A 391 -4.66 -2.57 19.25
C GLU A 391 -4.95 -2.22 17.77
N ASP A 392 -3.88 -2.08 17.00
CA ASP A 392 -3.93 -1.51 15.66
C ASP A 392 -4.71 -2.42 14.70
N LYS A 393 -5.51 -1.81 13.83
CA LYS A 393 -6.31 -2.52 12.82
C LYS A 393 -7.25 -3.60 13.35
N ALA A 394 -7.51 -3.65 14.66
CA ALA A 394 -8.26 -4.73 15.31
C ALA A 394 -9.58 -5.09 14.61
N PHE A 395 -10.30 -4.11 14.04
CA PHE A 395 -11.56 -4.26 13.29
C PHE A 395 -11.47 -3.66 11.87
N HIS A 396 -10.27 -3.53 11.31
CA HIS A 396 -10.05 -2.95 10.00
C HIS A 396 -10.81 -3.71 8.90
N SER A 397 -11.46 -2.98 7.98
CA SER A 397 -12.25 -3.56 6.88
C SER A 397 -13.30 -4.60 7.32
N SER A 398 -13.74 -4.57 8.58
CA SER A 398 -14.79 -5.45 9.08
C SER A 398 -16.18 -4.91 8.73
N THR A 399 -17.17 -5.79 8.63
CA THR A 399 -18.56 -5.39 8.32
C THR A 399 -19.33 -4.93 9.57
N VAL A 400 -18.66 -4.79 10.72
CA VAL A 400 -19.27 -4.47 12.01
C VAL A 400 -20.01 -3.14 11.97
N LYS A 401 -21.31 -3.16 12.26
CA LYS A 401 -22.18 -1.97 12.21
C LYS A 401 -22.35 -1.33 13.58
N VAL A 402 -22.45 -2.16 14.62
CA VAL A 402 -22.74 -1.70 15.98
C VAL A 402 -21.67 -2.18 16.95
N VAL A 403 -20.97 -1.25 17.57
CA VAL A 403 -19.96 -1.52 18.61
C VAL A 403 -20.47 -0.99 19.93
N THR A 404 -20.57 -1.87 20.93
CA THR A 404 -21.00 -1.52 22.28
C THR A 404 -19.97 -1.95 23.31
N PHE A 405 -19.92 -1.23 24.42
CA PHE A 405 -19.06 -1.55 25.55
C PHE A 405 -19.93 -1.84 26.76
N SER A 406 -19.53 -2.83 27.56
CA SER A 406 -20.16 -3.06 28.87
C SER A 406 -20.06 -1.81 29.75
N PRO A 407 -21.04 -1.58 30.65
CA PRO A 407 -20.96 -0.51 31.64
C PRO A 407 -19.64 -0.56 32.41
N SER A 408 -19.08 0.61 32.74
CA SER A 408 -17.80 0.72 33.45
C SER A 408 -16.58 0.15 32.69
N SER A 409 -16.64 0.17 31.35
CA SER A 409 -15.50 -0.17 30.49
C SER A 409 -14.19 0.45 30.95
N LYS A 410 -13.11 -0.35 30.87
CA LYS A 410 -11.75 0.06 31.21
C LYS A 410 -10.94 0.47 30.00
N LEU A 411 -11.54 0.56 28.80
CA LEU A 411 -10.83 0.87 27.57
C LEU A 411 -10.08 2.20 27.71
N LYS A 412 -8.76 2.17 27.51
CA LYS A 412 -7.86 3.35 27.57
C LYS A 412 -7.41 3.77 26.18
N THR A 413 -7.15 2.79 25.32
CA THR A 413 -6.50 3.01 24.03
C THR A 413 -7.29 2.36 22.91
N LEU A 414 -7.53 3.15 21.86
CA LEU A 414 -7.97 2.68 20.56
C LEU A 414 -6.82 2.91 19.57
N GLY A 415 -6.23 1.81 19.08
CA GLY A 415 -5.04 1.78 18.24
C GLY A 415 -5.22 2.38 16.85
N SER A 416 -4.10 2.53 16.16
CA SER A 416 -4.03 3.07 14.81
C SER A 416 -4.88 2.24 13.86
N ALA A 417 -5.69 2.90 13.04
CA ALA A 417 -6.58 2.25 12.07
C ALA A 417 -7.53 1.18 12.66
N ALA A 418 -7.79 1.17 13.98
CA ALA A 418 -8.53 0.10 14.66
C ALA A 418 -9.89 -0.23 14.02
N PHE A 419 -10.64 0.75 13.55
CA PHE A 419 -11.91 0.60 12.81
C PHE A 419 -11.80 1.14 11.37
N CYS A 420 -10.60 1.37 10.84
CA CYS A 420 -10.41 1.91 9.50
C CYS A 420 -11.09 1.04 8.44
N GLN A 421 -11.82 1.67 7.52
CA GLN A 421 -12.63 1.01 6.47
C GLN A 421 -13.72 0.06 7.00
N SER A 422 -14.07 0.10 8.28
CA SER A 422 -15.19 -0.68 8.82
C SER A 422 -16.55 -0.05 8.48
N GLU A 423 -17.61 -0.87 8.55
CA GLU A 423 -18.99 -0.41 8.34
C GLU A 423 -19.66 0.18 9.61
N VAL A 424 -18.89 0.64 10.59
CA VAL A 424 -19.44 1.12 11.86
C VAL A 424 -20.44 2.25 11.63
N GLU A 425 -21.70 1.98 11.96
CA GLU A 425 -22.82 2.93 11.95
C GLU A 425 -22.99 3.57 13.33
N ARG A 426 -22.83 2.77 14.40
CA ARG A 426 -23.10 3.17 15.78
C ARG A 426 -22.01 2.68 16.73
N ILE A 427 -21.34 3.61 17.39
CA ILE A 427 -20.39 3.35 18.46
C ILE A 427 -20.54 4.40 19.56
N THR A 428 -20.51 3.95 20.83
CA THR A 428 -20.44 4.84 21.99
C THR A 428 -19.15 4.57 22.71
N LEU A 429 -18.17 5.44 22.51
CA LEU A 429 -16.86 5.33 23.14
C LEU A 429 -16.98 5.55 24.66
N PRO A 430 -16.30 4.75 25.49
CA PRO A 430 -16.39 4.88 26.95
C PRO A 430 -15.57 6.06 27.48
N ASP A 431 -16.04 6.70 28.56
CA ASP A 431 -15.37 7.85 29.22
C ASP A 431 -13.95 7.54 29.74
N SER A 432 -13.63 6.26 29.91
CA SER A 432 -12.30 5.80 30.30
C SER A 432 -11.24 6.00 29.21
N LEU A 433 -11.66 6.21 27.95
CA LEU A 433 -10.78 6.31 26.78
C LEU A 433 -9.97 7.60 26.83
N THR A 434 -8.65 7.46 26.69
CA THR A 434 -7.71 8.59 26.68
C THR A 434 -7.10 8.85 25.31
N THR A 435 -7.09 7.82 24.45
CA THR A 435 -6.40 7.88 23.15
C THR A 435 -7.30 7.36 22.03
N ILE A 436 -7.46 8.18 20.99
CA ILE A 436 -7.96 7.80 19.66
C ILE A 436 -6.80 8.03 18.69
N SER A 437 -6.12 6.95 18.29
CA SER A 437 -4.91 7.04 17.48
C SER A 437 -5.18 7.37 16.01
N SER A 438 -4.09 7.63 15.29
CA SER A 438 -4.10 7.91 13.85
C SER A 438 -4.98 6.93 13.07
N PHE A 439 -5.75 7.43 12.10
CA PHE A 439 -6.63 6.63 11.24
C PHE A 439 -7.73 5.79 11.94
N ALA A 440 -7.94 5.88 13.25
CA ALA A 440 -8.78 4.94 14.00
C ALA A 440 -10.15 4.66 13.36
N PHE A 441 -10.84 5.66 12.81
CA PHE A 441 -12.11 5.55 12.08
C PHE A 441 -12.01 6.03 10.62
N ALA A 442 -10.81 6.13 10.05
CA ALA A 442 -10.63 6.55 8.65
C ALA A 442 -11.49 5.69 7.71
N TYR A 443 -12.18 6.32 6.76
CA TYR A 443 -13.06 5.65 5.80
C TYR A 443 -14.23 4.84 6.41
N CYS A 444 -14.65 5.12 7.65
CA CYS A 444 -15.91 4.61 8.19
C CYS A 444 -17.10 5.31 7.53
N LYS A 445 -17.43 4.93 6.30
CA LYS A 445 -18.40 5.64 5.45
C LYS A 445 -19.82 5.68 6.02
N SER A 446 -20.16 4.76 6.92
CA SER A 446 -21.49 4.65 7.54
C SER A 446 -21.59 5.36 8.90
N LEU A 447 -20.48 5.82 9.48
CA LEU A 447 -20.48 6.46 10.79
C LEU A 447 -21.15 7.83 10.70
N SER A 448 -22.32 8.00 11.33
CA SER A 448 -23.09 9.25 11.21
C SER A 448 -22.87 10.23 12.36
N LYS A 449 -22.50 9.72 13.54
CA LYS A 449 -22.32 10.49 14.77
C LYS A 449 -21.15 9.95 15.57
N ILE A 450 -20.37 10.85 16.16
CA ILE A 450 -19.37 10.51 17.17
C ILE A 450 -19.41 11.48 18.35
N VAL A 451 -19.23 10.92 19.56
CA VAL A 451 -19.03 11.68 20.80
C VAL A 451 -17.61 11.39 21.28
N ILE A 452 -16.79 12.43 21.39
CA ILE A 452 -15.41 12.31 21.86
C ILE A 452 -15.44 12.20 23.41
N PRO A 453 -14.92 11.12 24.01
CA PRO A 453 -14.95 10.91 25.47
C PRO A 453 -14.17 11.96 26.25
N SER A 454 -14.51 12.18 27.52
CA SER A 454 -13.90 13.21 28.37
C SER A 454 -12.39 13.06 28.62
N GLY A 455 -11.86 11.83 28.50
CA GLY A 455 -10.44 11.56 28.69
C GLY A 455 -9.55 11.90 27.49
N VAL A 456 -10.12 12.18 26.31
CA VAL A 456 -9.38 12.40 25.07
C VAL A 456 -8.98 13.88 24.94
N THR A 457 -7.68 14.15 24.99
CA THR A 457 -7.13 15.52 24.88
C THR A 457 -6.64 15.88 23.48
N LEU A 458 -6.38 14.88 22.63
CA LEU A 458 -5.88 15.04 21.26
C LEU A 458 -6.65 14.11 20.32
N LEU A 459 -7.08 14.65 19.18
CA LEU A 459 -7.48 13.85 18.03
C LEU A 459 -6.28 13.74 17.08
N ASP A 460 -5.79 12.53 16.88
CA ASP A 460 -4.57 12.28 16.10
C ASP A 460 -4.83 12.33 14.58
N THR A 461 -3.76 12.20 13.79
CA THR A 461 -3.75 12.32 12.34
C THR A 461 -4.82 11.45 11.68
N GLN A 462 -5.69 12.07 10.88
CA GLN A 462 -6.67 11.38 10.02
C GLN A 462 -7.64 10.43 10.75
N CYS A 463 -7.85 10.59 12.07
CA CYS A 463 -8.66 9.67 12.86
C CYS A 463 -10.13 9.52 12.40
N PHE A 464 -10.72 10.52 11.72
CA PHE A 464 -12.06 10.49 11.12
C PHE A 464 -12.07 10.99 9.67
N VAL A 465 -10.99 10.75 8.91
CA VAL A 465 -10.89 11.18 7.50
C VAL A 465 -11.86 10.37 6.62
N PHE A 466 -12.51 11.01 5.64
CA PHE A 466 -13.43 10.39 4.67
C PHE A 466 -14.54 9.52 5.30
N CYS A 467 -15.05 9.92 6.46
CA CYS A 467 -16.29 9.40 7.03
C CYS A 467 -17.48 10.07 6.34
N ASP A 468 -17.84 9.60 5.14
CA ASP A 468 -18.79 10.27 4.24
C ASP A 468 -20.15 10.61 4.89
N SER A 469 -20.63 9.80 5.84
CA SER A 469 -21.91 10.00 6.55
C SER A 469 -21.80 10.82 7.84
N LEU A 470 -20.59 11.17 8.31
CA LEU A 470 -20.38 11.81 9.60
C LEU A 470 -20.95 13.24 9.60
N ALA A 471 -22.09 13.40 10.24
CA ALA A 471 -22.85 14.65 10.27
C ALA A 471 -22.82 15.34 11.64
N GLU A 472 -22.63 14.58 12.73
CA GLU A 472 -22.67 15.10 14.09
C GLU A 472 -21.42 14.70 14.89
N VAL A 473 -20.66 15.69 15.33
CA VAL A 473 -19.46 15.51 16.17
C VAL A 473 -19.68 16.28 17.47
N THR A 474 -19.61 15.60 18.60
CA THR A 474 -19.62 16.23 19.93
C THR A 474 -18.24 16.12 20.54
N PHE A 475 -17.58 17.26 20.75
CA PHE A 475 -16.30 17.33 21.46
C PHE A 475 -16.49 17.39 22.97
N ASN A 476 -15.47 16.94 23.72
CA ASN A 476 -15.40 17.17 25.15
C ASN A 476 -14.72 18.51 25.48
N ASP A 477 -14.88 18.98 26.72
CA ASP A 477 -14.33 20.25 27.22
C ASP A 477 -12.82 20.21 27.57
N GLY A 478 -12.18 19.05 27.46
CA GLY A 478 -10.75 18.82 27.69
C GLY A 478 -9.92 18.69 26.41
N LEU A 479 -10.54 18.74 25.22
CA LEU A 479 -9.85 18.57 23.95
C LEU A 479 -8.96 19.80 23.66
N THR A 480 -7.65 19.60 23.51
CA THR A 480 -6.69 20.70 23.30
C THR A 480 -6.27 20.87 21.85
N GLU A 481 -6.31 19.81 21.04
CA GLU A 481 -5.85 19.85 19.65
C GLU A 481 -6.67 18.93 18.74
N ILE A 482 -6.97 19.44 17.54
CA ILE A 482 -7.52 18.68 16.42
C ILE A 482 -6.37 18.45 15.44
N GLY A 483 -5.94 17.21 15.26
CA GLY A 483 -4.76 16.84 14.48
C GLY A 483 -4.91 17.02 12.96
N GLU A 484 -3.84 16.67 12.26
CA GLU A 484 -3.75 16.78 10.81
C GLU A 484 -4.84 15.95 10.12
N SER A 485 -5.61 16.59 9.24
CA SER A 485 -6.69 15.96 8.47
C SER A 485 -7.68 15.14 9.30
N ALA A 486 -7.83 15.42 10.60
CA ALA A 486 -8.62 14.61 11.53
C ALA A 486 -10.06 14.37 11.04
N PHE A 487 -10.67 15.36 10.39
CA PHE A 487 -12.00 15.30 9.77
C PHE A 487 -11.96 15.58 8.26
N GLY A 488 -10.82 15.44 7.60
CA GLY A 488 -10.66 15.76 6.19
C GLY A 488 -11.63 14.96 5.31
N GLY A 489 -12.25 15.62 4.33
CA GLY A 489 -13.11 14.98 3.33
C GLY A 489 -14.48 14.51 3.84
N ASN A 490 -14.93 14.94 5.02
CA ASN A 490 -16.25 14.56 5.54
C ASN A 490 -17.37 15.31 4.82
N ARG A 491 -18.18 14.58 4.05
CA ARG A 491 -19.16 15.14 3.10
C ARG A 491 -20.53 15.43 3.71
N ALA A 492 -20.87 14.84 4.86
CA ALA A 492 -22.13 15.08 5.55
C ALA A 492 -22.05 16.15 6.65
N LEU A 493 -20.84 16.57 7.05
CA LEU A 493 -20.64 17.55 8.12
C LEU A 493 -21.04 18.95 7.65
N LYS A 494 -22.09 19.52 8.25
CA LYS A 494 -22.64 20.84 7.89
C LYS A 494 -22.26 21.96 8.84
N GLU A 495 -22.22 21.65 10.12
CA GLU A 495 -21.83 22.60 11.14
C GLU A 495 -20.92 21.93 12.16
N ILE A 496 -20.04 22.73 12.77
CA ILE A 496 -19.21 22.25 13.85
C ILE A 496 -18.92 23.35 14.87
N SER A 497 -18.92 22.98 16.15
CA SER A 497 -18.58 23.88 17.24
C SER A 497 -17.30 23.40 17.90
N ILE A 498 -16.24 24.17 17.77
CA ILE A 498 -14.93 23.89 18.36
C ILE A 498 -14.95 24.36 19.83
N PRO A 499 -14.65 23.51 20.83
CA PRO A 499 -14.72 23.90 22.24
C PRO A 499 -13.59 24.87 22.63
N ALA A 500 -13.80 25.67 23.68
CA ALA A 500 -12.85 26.70 24.15
C ALA A 500 -11.50 26.15 24.62
N SER A 501 -11.44 24.86 24.92
CA SER A 501 -10.21 24.15 25.28
C SER A 501 -9.24 23.98 24.12
N VAL A 502 -9.72 23.96 22.87
CA VAL A 502 -8.89 23.72 21.68
C VAL A 502 -7.99 24.94 21.42
N LYS A 503 -6.69 24.68 21.35
CA LYS A 503 -5.65 25.68 21.04
C LYS A 503 -5.26 25.68 19.58
N THR A 504 -5.33 24.52 18.93
CA THR A 504 -4.83 24.34 17.57
C THR A 504 -5.79 23.50 16.73
N ILE A 505 -6.07 24.01 15.53
CA ILE A 505 -6.69 23.25 14.43
C ILE A 505 -5.56 22.90 13.44
N GLY A 506 -5.37 21.59 13.25
CA GLY A 506 -4.27 21.00 12.49
C GLY A 506 -4.31 21.24 10.99
N VAL A 507 -3.22 20.87 10.32
CA VAL A 507 -3.08 20.97 8.85
C VAL A 507 -4.23 20.20 8.20
N MET A 508 -4.96 20.81 7.27
CA MET A 508 -6.05 20.17 6.54
C MET A 508 -7.17 19.55 7.41
N ALA A 509 -7.29 19.93 8.69
CA ALA A 509 -8.18 19.27 9.67
C ALA A 509 -9.63 19.07 9.18
N PHE A 510 -10.18 20.03 8.43
CA PHE A 510 -11.50 20.00 7.80
C PHE A 510 -11.43 20.20 6.27
N SER A 511 -10.27 20.00 5.66
CA SER A 511 -10.07 20.15 4.21
C SER A 511 -11.00 19.22 3.44
N GLY A 512 -11.67 19.74 2.41
CA GLY A 512 -12.60 18.97 1.58
C GLY A 512 -13.94 18.63 2.25
N CYS A 513 -14.24 19.17 3.43
CA CYS A 513 -15.60 19.13 4.01
C CYS A 513 -16.55 20.05 3.22
N ASN A 514 -16.88 19.62 2.00
CA ASN A 514 -17.56 20.42 0.98
C ASN A 514 -19.05 20.71 1.24
N HIS A 515 -19.55 20.39 2.43
CA HIS A 515 -20.87 20.79 2.93
C HIS A 515 -20.79 21.53 4.27
N LEU A 516 -19.58 21.81 4.78
CA LEU A 516 -19.39 22.55 6.02
C LEU A 516 -19.70 24.03 5.78
N GLU A 517 -20.87 24.46 6.25
CA GLU A 517 -21.46 25.79 6.05
C GLU A 517 -21.20 26.72 7.25
N SER A 518 -21.04 26.16 8.46
CA SER A 518 -20.84 26.95 9.69
C SER A 518 -19.80 26.34 10.62
N VAL A 519 -18.87 27.16 11.10
CA VAL A 519 -17.90 26.80 12.14
C VAL A 519 -18.00 27.81 13.28
N LYS A 520 -18.28 27.33 14.49
CA LYS A 520 -18.25 28.14 15.71
C LYS A 520 -16.90 27.95 16.39
N LEU A 521 -16.12 29.02 16.43
CA LEU A 521 -14.84 29.08 17.12
C LEU A 521 -15.03 29.81 18.46
N GLN A 522 -14.34 29.36 19.50
CA GLN A 522 -14.46 29.90 20.85
C GLN A 522 -13.16 30.58 21.29
N GLU A 523 -13.28 31.51 22.26
CA GLU A 523 -12.11 32.12 22.89
C GLU A 523 -11.20 31.05 23.50
N GLY A 524 -9.90 31.19 23.28
CA GLY A 524 -8.89 30.22 23.67
C GLY A 524 -8.16 29.57 22.50
N LEU A 525 -8.74 29.58 21.30
CA LEU A 525 -8.10 29.13 20.06
C LEU A 525 -7.00 30.12 19.61
N THR A 526 -5.79 29.63 19.37
CA THR A 526 -4.63 30.47 19.03
C THR A 526 -4.13 30.27 17.59
N THR A 527 -4.30 29.05 17.05
CA THR A 527 -3.66 28.66 15.79
C THR A 527 -4.61 27.89 14.87
N ILE A 528 -4.67 28.31 13.60
CA ILE A 528 -5.31 27.59 12.50
C ILE A 528 -4.22 27.27 11.46
N LYS A 529 -3.90 25.98 11.27
CA LYS A 529 -2.80 25.54 10.41
C LYS A 529 -3.19 25.48 8.93
N GLU A 530 -2.20 25.15 8.09
CA GLU A 530 -2.27 25.17 6.63
C GLU A 530 -3.49 24.41 6.10
N SER A 531 -4.24 25.04 5.18
CA SER A 531 -5.39 24.43 4.51
C SER A 531 -6.49 23.85 5.43
N ALA A 532 -6.56 24.27 6.70
CA ALA A 532 -7.45 23.69 7.70
C ALA A 532 -8.93 23.60 7.26
N PHE A 533 -9.45 24.61 6.55
CA PHE A 533 -10.81 24.66 6.01
C PHE A 533 -10.85 24.74 4.48
N PHE A 534 -9.79 24.27 3.81
CA PHE A 534 -9.70 24.32 2.36
C PHE A 534 -10.88 23.60 1.68
N GLY A 535 -11.53 24.24 0.71
CA GLY A 535 -12.62 23.61 -0.05
C GLY A 535 -13.90 23.36 0.75
N THR A 536 -14.14 24.12 1.83
CA THR A 536 -15.40 24.10 2.59
C THR A 536 -16.46 25.02 1.98
N LYS A 537 -17.69 25.00 2.50
CA LYS A 537 -18.80 25.87 2.06
C LYS A 537 -19.11 26.98 3.07
N LEU A 538 -18.11 27.42 3.83
CA LEU A 538 -18.30 28.48 4.81
C LEU A 538 -18.78 29.75 4.12
N HIS A 539 -19.87 30.35 4.63
CA HIS A 539 -20.36 31.64 4.13
C HIS A 539 -19.70 32.83 4.84
N GLU A 540 -19.54 32.71 6.15
CA GLU A 540 -18.76 33.61 6.99
C GLU A 540 -18.09 32.83 8.12
N ILE A 541 -17.02 33.41 8.68
CA ILE A 541 -16.35 32.85 9.86
C ILE A 541 -15.99 33.98 10.81
N THR A 542 -16.24 33.76 12.10
CA THR A 542 -15.80 34.66 13.17
C THR A 542 -14.61 34.06 13.90
N LEU A 543 -13.50 34.78 13.89
CA LEU A 543 -12.26 34.42 14.55
C LEU A 543 -12.21 35.07 15.95
N PRO A 544 -11.93 34.29 17.00
CA PRO A 544 -11.90 34.80 18.37
C PRO A 544 -10.70 35.73 18.59
N SER A 545 -10.76 36.52 19.67
CA SER A 545 -9.73 37.52 19.98
C SER A 545 -8.36 36.91 20.30
N THR A 546 -8.33 35.62 20.65
CA THR A 546 -7.12 34.87 20.98
C THR A 546 -6.30 34.37 19.79
N ILE A 547 -6.79 34.51 18.55
CA ILE A 547 -6.05 34.03 17.36
C ILE A 547 -4.76 34.83 17.16
N THR A 548 -3.63 34.11 17.12
CA THR A 548 -2.30 34.71 16.88
C THR A 548 -1.68 34.26 15.56
N GLN A 549 -2.13 33.13 15.00
CA GLN A 549 -1.57 32.52 13.80
C GLN A 549 -2.64 31.88 12.91
N ILE A 550 -2.61 32.24 11.63
CA ILE A 550 -3.38 31.61 10.55
C ILE A 550 -2.40 31.31 9.41
N ASP A 551 -2.19 30.02 9.14
CA ASP A 551 -1.24 29.55 8.13
C ASP A 551 -1.82 29.56 6.71
N GLU A 552 -0.95 29.27 5.74
CA GLU A 552 -1.23 29.36 4.31
C GLU A 552 -2.48 28.56 3.89
N SER A 553 -3.28 29.13 3.00
CA SER A 553 -4.46 28.49 2.42
C SER A 553 -5.54 28.03 3.41
N ALA A 554 -5.48 28.41 4.70
CA ALA A 554 -6.39 27.93 5.73
C ALA A 554 -7.88 28.09 5.37
N LEU A 555 -8.24 29.14 4.61
CA LEU A 555 -9.60 29.44 4.13
C LEU A 555 -9.70 29.45 2.59
N ASN A 556 -8.73 28.88 1.87
CA ASN A 556 -8.75 28.87 0.40
C ASN A 556 -9.82 27.94 -0.17
N ASN A 557 -10.28 28.22 -1.38
CA ASN A 557 -11.35 27.48 -2.06
C ASN A 557 -12.66 27.34 -1.25
N CYS A 558 -12.88 28.22 -0.27
CA CYS A 558 -14.20 28.40 0.35
C CYS A 558 -15.06 29.23 -0.61
N THR A 559 -15.67 28.59 -1.60
CA THR A 559 -16.29 29.30 -2.74
C THR A 559 -17.50 30.17 -2.37
N GLU A 560 -18.09 29.95 -1.20
CA GLU A 560 -19.24 30.71 -0.69
C GLU A 560 -18.86 31.75 0.38
N LEU A 561 -17.56 31.84 0.74
CA LEU A 561 -17.06 32.70 1.80
C LEU A 561 -17.09 34.14 1.33
N THR A 562 -17.81 34.99 2.06
CA THR A 562 -17.94 36.43 1.76
C THR A 562 -17.42 37.33 2.89
N ALA A 563 -17.33 36.80 4.11
CA ALA A 563 -16.88 37.56 5.28
C ALA A 563 -15.98 36.75 6.22
N VAL A 564 -14.85 37.34 6.60
CA VAL A 564 -14.01 36.86 7.72
C VAL A 564 -14.00 37.95 8.78
N ARG A 565 -14.51 37.65 9.97
CA ARG A 565 -14.69 38.63 11.06
C ARG A 565 -13.69 38.37 12.17
N PHE A 566 -12.92 39.38 12.55
CA PHE A 566 -11.96 39.30 13.65
C PHE A 566 -12.53 39.99 14.89
N SER A 567 -12.61 39.25 15.99
CA SER A 567 -13.00 39.78 17.30
C SER A 567 -11.84 40.46 18.05
N GLY A 568 -10.60 40.31 17.54
CA GLY A 568 -9.38 40.86 18.13
C GLY A 568 -8.48 41.56 17.12
N ASN A 569 -7.19 41.69 17.46
CA ASN A 569 -6.17 42.29 16.60
C ASN A 569 -5.82 41.38 15.42
N ALA A 570 -5.17 41.95 14.40
CA ALA A 570 -4.62 41.16 13.31
C ALA A 570 -3.58 40.15 13.85
N PRO A 571 -3.62 38.88 13.44
CA PRO A 571 -2.66 37.88 13.88
C PRO A 571 -1.23 38.24 13.42
N ALA A 572 -0.24 37.95 14.26
CA ALA A 572 1.17 38.23 13.97
C ALA A 572 1.69 37.43 12.76
N HIS A 573 1.07 36.26 12.50
CA HIS A 573 1.34 35.42 11.36
C HIS A 573 0.05 35.21 10.56
N TYR A 574 0.01 35.88 9.41
CA TYR A 574 -0.96 35.67 8.34
C TYR A 574 -0.15 35.66 7.05
N LYS A 575 0.13 34.49 6.46
CA LYS A 575 0.95 34.41 5.24
C LYS A 575 0.35 33.49 4.20
N SER A 576 -0.04 34.07 3.08
CA SER A 576 0.03 33.45 1.75
C SER A 576 1.48 33.60 1.27
N THR A 577 2.21 32.53 0.99
CA THR A 577 3.65 32.63 0.67
C THR A 577 3.97 32.68 -0.83
N ASP A 578 2.98 32.58 -1.71
CA ASP A 578 3.18 32.73 -3.15
C ASP A 578 2.73 34.10 -3.71
N PRO A 579 3.66 35.03 -3.99
CA PRO A 579 3.35 36.32 -4.61
C PRO A 579 2.84 36.22 -6.07
N ASN A 580 2.82 35.03 -6.67
CA ASN A 580 2.29 34.80 -8.03
C ASN A 580 0.87 34.23 -8.07
N ILE A 581 0.31 33.85 -6.92
CA ILE A 581 -1.10 33.47 -6.83
C ILE A 581 -1.89 34.76 -6.56
N ARG A 582 -2.52 35.30 -7.61
CA ARG A 582 -3.58 36.30 -7.42
C ARG A 582 -4.69 35.63 -6.62
N ILE A 583 -4.80 35.97 -5.34
CA ILE A 583 -6.03 35.77 -4.59
C ILE A 583 -7.05 36.70 -5.25
N GLU A 584 -7.93 36.16 -6.10
CA GLU A 584 -9.15 36.89 -6.43
C GLU A 584 -9.95 36.97 -5.12
N ALA A 585 -9.89 38.12 -4.45
CA ALA A 585 -10.50 38.30 -3.14
C ALA A 585 -12.01 38.00 -3.22
N ASN A 586 -12.39 36.81 -2.77
CA ASN A 586 -13.78 36.34 -2.73
C ASN A 586 -14.50 36.79 -1.45
N TYR A 587 -13.78 37.29 -0.45
CA TYR A 587 -14.33 37.77 0.82
C TYR A 587 -13.73 39.09 1.31
N THR A 588 -14.46 39.75 2.20
CA THR A 588 -14.04 40.97 2.92
C THR A 588 -13.66 40.63 4.35
N ILE A 589 -12.59 41.25 4.84
CA ILE A 589 -12.14 41.15 6.24
C ILE A 589 -12.80 42.25 7.06
N TYR A 590 -13.47 41.85 8.15
CA TYR A 590 -14.14 42.75 9.08
C TYR A 590 -13.41 42.78 10.41
N TYR A 591 -13.17 43.97 10.96
CA TYR A 591 -12.46 44.16 12.22
C TYR A 591 -13.03 45.37 13.00
N HIS A 592 -12.91 45.36 14.33
CA HIS A 592 -13.38 46.48 15.16
C HIS A 592 -12.45 47.70 15.05
N LYS A 593 -13.00 48.90 15.28
CA LYS A 593 -12.29 50.18 15.14
C LYS A 593 -11.05 50.29 16.06
N ASP A 594 -11.08 49.64 17.20
CA ASP A 594 -10.01 49.59 18.20
C ASP A 594 -9.02 48.44 17.98
N ALA A 595 -9.25 47.55 17.01
CA ALA A 595 -8.31 46.50 16.64
C ALA A 595 -7.07 47.08 15.94
N SER A 596 -5.91 46.55 16.30
CA SER A 596 -4.60 46.93 15.76
C SER A 596 -4.09 45.91 14.73
N GLY A 597 -3.20 46.35 13.84
CA GLY A 597 -2.51 45.49 12.86
C GLY A 597 -3.21 45.31 11.50
N PHE A 598 -4.46 45.78 11.34
CA PHE A 598 -5.14 45.83 10.05
C PHE A 598 -4.81 47.12 9.28
N SER A 599 -4.70 47.02 7.95
CA SER A 599 -4.58 48.16 7.03
C SER A 599 -5.88 48.35 6.22
N SER A 600 -6.14 49.58 5.77
CA SER A 600 -7.32 49.94 4.95
C SER A 600 -6.86 50.69 3.69
N PRO A 601 -7.47 50.45 2.50
CA PRO A 601 -8.67 49.65 2.27
C PRO A 601 -8.44 48.13 2.21
N GLU A 602 -7.18 47.69 2.24
CA GLU A 602 -6.81 46.27 2.11
C GLU A 602 -5.80 45.84 3.18
N TRP A 603 -5.85 44.56 3.58
CA TRP A 603 -4.88 43.89 4.45
C TRP A 603 -4.55 42.52 3.87
N GLU A 604 -3.26 42.25 3.64
CA GLU A 604 -2.76 40.99 3.07
C GLU A 604 -3.42 40.61 1.73
N GLY A 605 -3.78 41.62 0.92
CA GLY A 605 -4.42 41.46 -0.39
C GLY A 605 -5.95 41.30 -0.36
N TYR A 606 -6.59 41.37 0.81
CA TYR A 606 -8.04 41.29 0.97
C TYR A 606 -8.66 42.65 1.27
N PRO A 607 -9.84 42.99 0.71
CA PRO A 607 -10.57 44.20 1.08
C PRO A 607 -10.98 44.14 2.55
N THR A 608 -10.97 45.30 3.20
CA THR A 608 -11.24 45.42 4.63
C THR A 608 -12.36 46.41 4.92
N GLN A 609 -13.14 46.15 5.97
CA GLN A 609 -14.23 47.00 6.43
C GLN A 609 -14.32 46.99 7.97
N LEU A 610 -14.79 48.08 8.58
CA LEU A 610 -15.12 48.05 10.00
C LEU A 610 -16.32 47.13 10.24
N TRP A 611 -16.21 46.27 11.26
CA TRP A 611 -17.29 45.42 11.72
C TRP A 611 -18.37 46.22 12.45
#